data_AF-A0AA43GQT8-F1
#
_entry.id   AF-A0AA43GQT8-F1
#
_cell.length_a   1.000
_cell.length_b   1.000
_cell.length_c   1.000
_cell.angle_alpha   90.00
_cell.angle_beta   90.00
_cell.angle_gamma   90.00
#
_symmetry.space_group_name_H-M   'P 1'
#
loop_
_entity.id
_entity.type
_entity.pdbx_description
1 polymer ?
#
loop_
_entity_poly.entity_id
_entity_poly.type
_entity_poly.pdbx_seq_one_letter_code
_entity_poly.pdbx_strand_id
1 'polypeptide(L)'
;MKPWEIIRIIIFNIIGAVVMFLGQRFIYQNQIIPIQKVPLDAWLGADYTTAALIMFLVCMFSTIIWCLMAVLSKFTDSSNTGSWMLFWWLLGIIPMVAIVVTVFFINRSDEAQFSLMVFFLLDAMWLYWLTTATSSPQAVKYIPPGAFFIRHQLMGD
;
A
#
# COMPACT_ATOMS: atom_id res chain seq x y z
N MET A 1 -18.59 3.54 -8.74
CA MET A 1 -18.22 2.58 -7.67
C MET A 1 -19.43 2.30 -6.81
N LYS A 2 -19.57 1.07 -6.35
CA LYS A 2 -20.61 0.70 -5.38
C LYS A 2 -20.21 1.22 -3.99
N PRO A 3 -21.17 1.63 -3.13
CA PRO A 3 -20.86 2.10 -1.78
C PRO A 3 -19.98 1.15 -0.95
N TRP A 4 -20.18 -0.16 -1.11
CA TRP A 4 -19.39 -1.18 -0.40
C TRP A 4 -17.91 -1.25 -0.82
N GLU A 5 -17.58 -0.91 -2.07
CA GLU A 5 -16.18 -0.83 -2.52
C GLU A 5 -15.44 0.30 -1.80
N ILE A 6 -16.11 1.44 -1.62
CA ILE A 6 -15.58 2.60 -0.91
C ILE A 6 -15.38 2.28 0.57
N ILE A 7 -16.38 1.64 1.21
CA ILE A 7 -16.29 1.22 2.61
C ILE A 7 -15.08 0.30 2.82
N ARG A 8 -14.85 -0.68 1.93
CA ARG A 8 -13.68 -1.57 2.01
C ARG A 8 -12.36 -0.82 1.89
N ILE A 9 -12.25 0.14 0.98
CA ILE A 9 -11.04 0.99 0.85
C ILE A 9 -10.78 1.74 2.16
N ILE A 10 -11.81 2.32 2.77
CA ILE A 10 -11.69 3.02 4.05
C ILE A 10 -11.21 2.05 5.15
N ILE A 11 -11.82 0.87 5.25
CA ILE A 11 -11.43 -0.15 6.23
C ILE A 11 -9.97 -0.58 6.05
N PHE A 12 -9.53 -0.85 4.82
CA PHE A 12 -8.14 -1.24 4.57
C PHE A 12 -7.14 -0.13 4.92
N ASN A 13 -7.48 1.13 4.64
CA ASN A 13 -6.65 2.28 5.04
C ASN A 13 -6.59 2.43 6.56
N ILE A 14 -7.70 2.28 7.28
CA ILE A 14 -7.72 2.34 8.75
C ILE A 14 -6.86 1.21 9.34
N ILE A 15 -7.05 -0.02 8.86
CA ILE A 15 -6.26 -1.17 9.33
C ILE A 15 -4.77 -0.96 9.02
N GLY A 16 -4.44 -0.53 7.80
CA GLY A 16 -3.04 -0.26 7.44
C GLY A 16 -2.42 0.84 8.28
N ALA A 17 -3.15 1.92 8.58
CA ALA A 17 -2.68 2.97 9.49
C ALA A 17 -2.42 2.40 10.90
N VAL A 18 -3.32 1.60 11.45
CA VAL A 18 -3.11 0.94 12.76
C VAL A 18 -1.88 0.03 12.73
N VAL A 19 -1.73 -0.79 11.68
CA VAL A 19 -0.58 -1.69 11.53
C VAL A 19 0.73 -0.90 11.44
N MET A 20 0.80 0.15 10.62
CA MET A 20 2.02 0.93 10.44
C MET A 20 2.36 1.78 11.67
N PHE A 21 1.42 2.55 12.22
CA PHE A 21 1.74 3.52 13.27
C PHE A 21 1.75 2.93 14.69
N LEU A 22 1.06 1.81 14.90
CA LEU A 22 1.00 1.13 16.20
C LEU A 22 1.67 -0.25 16.15
N GLY A 23 1.27 -1.11 15.21
CA GLY A 23 1.74 -2.50 15.14
C GLY A 23 3.24 -2.63 14.90
N GLN A 24 3.73 -2.09 13.80
CA GLN A 24 5.15 -2.11 13.43
C GLN A 24 5.99 -1.31 14.45
N ARG A 25 5.50 -0.16 14.93
CA ARG A 25 6.14 0.60 16.00
C ARG A 25 6.32 -0.24 17.27
N PHE A 26 5.31 -1.01 17.66
CA PHE A 26 5.36 -1.90 18.82
C PHE A 26 6.45 -2.98 18.68
N ILE A 27 6.67 -3.52 17.47
CA ILE A 27 7.73 -4.50 17.21
C ILE A 27 9.12 -3.92 17.56
N TYR A 28 9.39 -2.68 17.13
CA TYR A 28 10.65 -2.00 17.41
C TYR A 28 10.77 -1.56 18.88
N GLN A 29 9.68 -1.08 19.50
CA GLN A 29 9.67 -0.68 20.91
C GLN A 29 10.00 -1.84 21.84
N ASN A 30 9.49 -3.04 21.55
CA ASN A 30 9.79 -4.25 22.34
C ASN A 30 11.13 -4.90 21.99
N GLN A 31 11.92 -4.30 21.11
CA GLN A 31 13.23 -4.84 20.67
C GLN A 31 13.13 -6.26 20.08
N ILE A 32 11.97 -6.62 19.50
CA ILE A 32 11.83 -7.88 18.74
C ILE A 32 12.77 -7.85 17.54
N ILE A 33 12.88 -6.67 16.91
CA ILE A 33 13.93 -6.34 15.95
C ILE A 33 14.84 -5.33 16.67
N PRO A 34 16.04 -5.75 17.11
CA PRO A 34 16.89 -4.92 17.94
C PRO A 34 17.49 -3.77 17.14
N ILE A 35 17.46 -2.56 17.72
CA ILE A 35 18.11 -1.36 17.18
C ILE A 35 18.98 -0.79 18.30
N GLN A 36 20.30 -0.84 18.11
CA GLN A 36 21.30 -0.50 19.13
C GLN A 36 22.21 0.65 18.70
N LYS A 37 22.40 0.87 17.40
CA LYS A 37 23.33 1.88 16.88
C LYS A 37 22.79 3.32 16.95
N VAL A 38 21.49 3.49 17.14
CA VAL A 38 20.84 4.81 17.21
C VAL A 38 19.89 4.89 18.40
N PRO A 39 19.68 6.08 18.99
CA PRO A 39 18.69 6.25 20.05
C PRO A 39 17.28 5.88 19.55
N LEU A 40 16.72 4.80 20.10
CA LEU A 40 15.46 4.21 19.63
C LEU A 40 14.30 5.21 19.63
N ASP A 41 14.11 5.96 20.71
CA ASP A 41 12.99 6.89 20.84
C ASP A 41 13.07 8.04 19.82
N ALA A 42 14.28 8.54 19.54
CA ALA A 42 14.50 9.58 18.55
C ALA A 42 14.25 9.05 17.13
N TRP A 43 14.75 7.84 16.84
CA TRP A 43 14.54 7.18 15.55
C TRP A 43 13.06 6.85 15.31
N LEU A 44 12.36 6.32 16.33
CA LEU A 44 10.93 6.03 16.25
C LEU A 44 10.08 7.29 16.07
N GLY A 45 10.39 8.34 16.82
CA GLY A 45 9.64 9.59 16.81
C GLY A 45 9.82 10.40 15.52
N ALA A 46 11.01 10.39 14.93
CA ALA A 46 11.33 11.19 13.75
C ALA A 46 11.39 10.35 12.46
N ASP A 47 12.43 9.54 12.32
CA ASP A 47 12.79 8.86 11.07
C ASP A 47 11.71 7.82 10.68
N TYR A 48 11.38 6.92 11.60
CA TYR A 48 10.36 5.89 11.39
C TYR A 48 8.98 6.49 11.09
N THR A 49 8.53 7.41 11.94
CA THR A 49 7.18 8.01 11.80
C THR A 49 7.05 8.77 10.48
N THR A 50 8.11 9.47 10.07
CA THR A 50 8.15 10.19 8.78
C THR A 50 8.14 9.22 7.60
N ALA A 51 8.96 8.16 7.66
CA ALA A 51 8.99 7.13 6.63
C ALA A 51 7.63 6.41 6.48
N ALA A 52 7.02 6.01 7.60
CA ALA A 52 5.69 5.38 7.63
C ALA A 52 4.60 6.32 7.10
N LEU A 53 4.64 7.62 7.44
CA LEU A 53 3.71 8.62 6.92
C LEU A 53 3.81 8.74 5.39
N ILE A 54 5.03 8.85 4.86
CA ILE A 54 5.25 8.95 3.41
C ILE A 54 4.73 7.69 2.72
N MET A 55 5.08 6.51 3.21
CA MET A 55 4.62 5.25 2.65
C MET A 55 3.10 5.12 2.67
N PHE A 56 2.47 5.46 3.78
CA PHE A 56 1.02 5.43 3.93
C PHE A 56 0.34 6.35 2.91
N LEU A 57 0.79 7.61 2.82
CA LEU A 57 0.23 8.59 1.90
C LEU A 57 0.44 8.17 0.44
N VAL A 58 1.63 7.70 0.08
CA VAL A 58 1.93 7.26 -1.29
C VAL A 58 1.03 6.10 -1.70
N CYS A 59 0.84 5.09 -0.84
CA CYS A 59 -0.05 3.97 -1.13
C CYS A 59 -1.50 4.44 -1.24
N MET A 60 -1.96 5.25 -0.30
CA MET A 60 -3.32 5.80 -0.28
C MET A 60 -3.62 6.61 -1.55
N PHE A 61 -2.75 7.55 -1.93
CA PHE A 61 -2.94 8.36 -3.13
C PHE A 61 -2.89 7.52 -4.40
N SER A 62 -1.99 6.54 -4.51
CA SER A 62 -1.92 5.65 -5.67
C SER A 62 -3.21 4.85 -5.84
N THR A 63 -3.79 4.35 -4.74
CA THR A 63 -5.07 3.65 -4.74
C THR A 63 -6.24 4.56 -5.09
N ILE A 64 -6.27 5.79 -4.55
CA ILE A 64 -7.32 6.78 -4.86
C ILE A 64 -7.25 7.17 -6.33
N ILE A 65 -6.07 7.48 -6.86
CA ILE A 65 -5.86 7.84 -8.26
C ILE A 65 -6.35 6.71 -9.17
N TRP A 66 -5.98 5.46 -8.88
CA TRP A 66 -6.47 4.30 -9.61
C TRP A 66 -8.00 4.23 -9.64
N CYS A 67 -8.64 4.35 -8.46
CA CYS A 67 -10.10 4.28 -8.35
C CYS A 67 -10.79 5.44 -9.09
N LEU A 68 -10.26 6.66 -8.98
CA LEU A 68 -10.79 7.83 -9.67
C LEU A 68 -10.68 7.70 -11.19
N MET A 69 -9.50 7.32 -11.71
CA MET A 69 -9.30 7.10 -13.15
C MET A 69 -10.30 6.06 -13.67
N ALA A 70 -10.46 4.96 -12.95
CA ALA A 70 -11.36 3.88 -13.33
C ALA A 70 -12.84 4.29 -13.30
N VAL A 71 -13.28 5.12 -12.35
CA VAL A 71 -14.65 5.64 -12.29
C VAL A 71 -14.94 6.65 -13.40
N LEU A 72 -13.97 7.53 -13.69
CA LEU A 72 -14.12 8.58 -14.69
C LEU A 72 -14.02 8.05 -16.13
N SER A 73 -13.34 6.92 -16.32
CA SER A 73 -13.22 6.30 -17.63
C SER A 73 -14.53 5.67 -18.11
N LYS A 74 -14.93 5.99 -19.35
CA LYS A 74 -15.94 5.22 -20.07
C LYS A 74 -15.27 3.96 -20.60
N PHE A 75 -15.31 2.90 -19.81
CA PHE A 75 -14.81 1.58 -20.19
C PHE A 75 -15.78 0.95 -21.20
N THR A 76 -15.67 1.36 -22.46
CA THR A 76 -16.61 0.95 -23.52
C THR A 76 -16.07 -0.24 -24.33
N ASP A 77 -14.75 -0.45 -24.37
CA ASP A 77 -14.11 -1.49 -25.19
C ASP A 77 -13.13 -2.37 -24.40
N SER A 78 -13.30 -3.69 -24.53
CA SER A 78 -12.40 -4.73 -23.98
C SER A 78 -10.98 -4.70 -24.58
N SER A 79 -10.79 -4.00 -25.71
CA SER A 79 -9.50 -3.85 -26.40
C SER A 79 -8.46 -3.06 -25.61
N ASN A 80 -8.87 -2.28 -24.59
CA ASN A 80 -7.97 -1.42 -23.81
C ASN A 80 -7.45 -2.06 -22.50
N THR A 81 -7.72 -3.34 -22.26
CA THR A 81 -7.31 -4.06 -21.04
C THR A 81 -5.80 -3.95 -20.77
N GLY A 82 -4.96 -4.08 -21.81
CA GLY A 82 -3.50 -3.98 -21.67
C GLY A 82 -3.02 -2.60 -21.19
N SER A 83 -3.61 -1.52 -21.73
CA SER A 83 -3.28 -0.15 -21.32
C SER A 83 -3.65 0.10 -19.85
N TRP A 84 -4.79 -0.41 -19.39
CA TRP A 84 -5.21 -0.30 -17.99
C TRP A 84 -4.34 -1.10 -17.05
N MET A 85 -3.89 -2.28 -17.47
CA MET A 85 -2.92 -3.06 -16.71
C MET A 85 -1.58 -2.32 -16.60
N LEU A 86 -1.14 -1.66 -17.67
CA LEU A 86 0.05 -0.82 -17.64
C LEU A 86 -0.12 0.37 -16.68
N PHE A 87 -1.26 1.07 -16.71
CA PHE A 87 -1.53 2.15 -15.74
C PHE A 87 -1.54 1.67 -14.30
N TRP A 88 -2.10 0.48 -14.04
CA TRP A 88 -2.04 -0.14 -12.73
C TRP A 88 -0.58 -0.36 -12.30
N TRP A 89 0.24 -1.00 -13.13
CA TRP A 89 1.65 -1.21 -12.81
C TRP A 89 2.43 0.09 -12.61
N LEU A 90 2.19 1.13 -13.43
CA LEU A 90 2.82 2.44 -13.26
C LEU A 90 2.49 3.06 -11.89
N LEU A 91 1.23 2.96 -11.45
CA LEU A 91 0.85 3.42 -10.11
C LEU A 91 1.48 2.55 -9.01
N GLY A 92 1.61 1.24 -9.24
CA GLY A 92 2.27 0.32 -8.30
C GLY A 92 3.78 0.54 -8.15
N ILE A 93 4.45 1.10 -9.16
CA ILE A 93 5.87 1.49 -9.07
C ILE A 93 6.07 2.64 -8.07
N ILE A 94 5.08 3.53 -7.89
CA ILE A 94 5.22 4.70 -7.01
C ILE A 94 5.47 4.27 -5.55
N PRO A 95 4.68 3.35 -4.94
CA PRO A 95 5.02 2.76 -3.65
C PRO A 95 6.41 2.10 -3.61
N MET A 96 6.83 1.40 -4.67
CA MET A 96 8.14 0.73 -4.70
C MET A 96 9.30 1.73 -4.65
N VAL A 97 9.18 2.83 -5.40
CA VAL A 97 10.16 3.93 -5.33
C VAL A 97 10.14 4.58 -3.96
N ALA A 98 8.97 4.77 -3.36
CA ALA A 98 8.86 5.32 -2.00
C ALA A 98 9.54 4.42 -0.95
N ILE A 99 9.51 3.09 -1.09
CA ILE A 99 10.26 2.19 -0.20
C ILE A 99 11.76 2.51 -0.29
N VAL A 100 12.31 2.59 -1.51
CA VAL A 100 13.73 2.90 -1.71
C VAL A 100 14.06 4.26 -1.10
N VAL A 101 13.25 5.29 -1.37
CA VAL A 101 13.50 6.64 -0.83
C VAL A 101 13.46 6.65 0.70
N THR A 102 12.43 6.07 1.30
CA THR A 102 12.23 6.10 2.75
C THR A 102 13.27 5.24 3.50
N VAL A 103 13.62 4.07 2.98
CA VAL A 103 14.57 3.15 3.63
C VAL A 103 16.02 3.62 3.50
N PHE A 104 16.42 4.20 2.36
CA PHE A 104 17.81 4.58 2.12
C PHE A 104 18.14 6.05 2.40
N PHE A 105 17.17 6.96 2.33
CA PHE A 105 17.43 8.40 2.53
C PHE A 105 16.85 8.97 3.83
N ILE A 106 15.85 8.32 4.43
CA ILE A 106 15.21 8.81 5.67
C ILE A 106 15.65 7.98 6.87
N ASN A 107 15.63 6.65 6.75
CA ASN A 107 16.03 5.77 7.83
C ASN A 107 17.54 5.85 8.09
N ARG A 108 17.91 6.27 9.30
CA ARG A 108 19.31 6.38 9.76
C ARG A 108 19.85 5.13 10.45
N SER A 109 19.02 4.10 10.62
CA SER A 109 19.41 2.83 11.25
C SER A 109 19.64 1.75 10.21
N ASP A 110 20.90 1.38 9.98
CA ASP A 110 21.24 0.25 9.10
C ASP A 110 20.63 -1.08 9.58
N GLU A 111 20.43 -1.22 10.89
CA GLU A 111 19.87 -2.42 11.52
C GLU A 111 18.38 -2.61 11.18
N ALA A 112 17.67 -1.50 10.95
CA ALA A 112 16.24 -1.52 10.61
C ALA A 112 15.98 -1.54 9.10
N GLN A 113 16.99 -1.39 8.24
CA GLN A 113 16.79 -1.25 6.79
C GLN A 113 16.04 -2.43 6.19
N PHE A 114 16.51 -3.65 6.47
CA PHE A 114 15.89 -4.85 5.92
C PHE A 114 14.46 -5.05 6.43
N SER A 115 14.23 -4.88 7.74
CA SER A 115 12.89 -5.04 8.32
C SER A 115 11.92 -3.98 7.83
N LEU A 116 12.36 -2.72 7.68
CA LEU A 116 11.55 -1.65 7.09
C LEU A 116 11.20 -1.92 5.63
N MET A 117 12.16 -2.40 4.85
CA MET A 117 11.90 -2.75 3.45
C MET A 117 10.84 -3.84 3.34
N VAL A 118 10.90 -4.87 4.20
CA VAL A 118 9.90 -5.94 4.26
C VAL A 118 8.54 -5.40 4.70
N PHE A 119 8.49 -4.62 5.79
CA PHE A 119 7.24 -4.06 6.28
C PHE A 119 6.57 -3.14 5.27
N PHE A 120 7.31 -2.21 4.66
CA PHE A 120 6.76 -1.29 3.67
C PHE A 120 6.36 -1.99 2.38
N LEU A 121 7.02 -3.09 2.01
CA LEU A 121 6.56 -3.95 0.92
C LEU A 121 5.21 -4.60 1.26
N LEU A 122 5.05 -5.13 2.48
CA LEU A 122 3.77 -5.67 2.94
C LEU A 122 2.68 -4.60 3.01
N ASP A 123 3.01 -3.38 3.43
CA ASP A 123 2.10 -2.26 3.45
C ASP A 123 1.66 -1.86 2.05
N ALA A 124 2.58 -1.82 1.08
CA ALA A 124 2.25 -1.59 -0.32
C ALA A 124 1.36 -2.72 -0.89
N MET A 125 1.64 -3.98 -0.53
CA MET A 125 0.78 -5.10 -0.91
C MET A 125 -0.62 -4.96 -0.30
N TRP A 126 -0.75 -4.47 0.93
CA TRP A 126 -2.04 -4.30 1.60
C TRP A 126 -2.83 -3.07 1.09
N LEU A 127 -2.23 -1.90 1.20
CA LEU A 127 -2.88 -0.60 0.95
C LEU A 127 -3.06 -0.31 -0.54
N TYR A 128 -2.19 -0.85 -1.40
CA TYR A 128 -2.27 -0.68 -2.83
C TYR A 128 -2.79 -1.94 -3.53
N TRP A 129 -2.04 -3.04 -3.51
CA TRP A 129 -2.40 -4.22 -4.31
C TRP A 129 -3.72 -4.86 -3.86
N LEU A 130 -3.85 -5.24 -2.59
CA LEU A 130 -5.03 -5.93 -2.06
C LEU A 130 -6.26 -5.03 -2.17
N THR A 131 -6.11 -3.76 -1.77
CA THR A 131 -7.20 -2.78 -1.83
C THR A 131 -7.70 -2.57 -3.27
N THR A 132 -6.80 -2.45 -4.25
CA THR A 132 -7.21 -2.34 -5.66
C THR A 132 -7.78 -3.68 -6.17
N ALA A 133 -7.20 -4.82 -5.83
CA ALA A 133 -7.71 -6.13 -6.24
C ALA A 133 -9.14 -6.39 -5.74
N THR A 134 -9.50 -5.96 -4.52
CA THR A 134 -10.82 -6.21 -3.92
C THR A 134 -11.86 -5.13 -4.23
N SER A 135 -11.42 -3.88 -4.43
CA SER A 135 -12.31 -2.71 -4.42
C SER A 135 -12.23 -1.83 -5.68
N SER A 136 -11.46 -2.25 -6.68
CA SER A 136 -11.52 -1.66 -8.04
C SER A 136 -12.95 -1.59 -8.58
N PRO A 137 -13.32 -0.50 -9.29
CA PRO A 137 -14.64 -0.35 -9.92
C PRO A 137 -14.94 -1.44 -10.95
N GLN A 138 -16.23 -1.66 -11.24
CA GLN A 138 -16.70 -2.71 -12.15
C GLN A 138 -16.03 -2.70 -13.53
N ALA A 139 -15.75 -1.52 -14.07
CA ALA A 139 -15.04 -1.31 -15.34
C ALA A 139 -13.66 -2.00 -15.40
N VAL A 140 -12.92 -2.02 -14.29
CA VAL A 140 -11.54 -2.53 -14.19
C VAL A 140 -11.43 -3.63 -13.13
N LYS A 141 -12.55 -4.28 -12.79
CA LYS A 141 -12.69 -5.22 -11.66
C LYS A 141 -11.59 -6.29 -11.63
N TYR A 142 -11.17 -6.76 -12.81
CA TYR A 142 -10.24 -7.87 -12.99
C TYR A 142 -8.87 -7.45 -13.58
N ILE A 143 -8.58 -6.15 -13.66
CA ILE A 143 -7.27 -5.66 -14.11
C ILE A 143 -6.16 -5.91 -13.09
N PRO A 144 -6.36 -5.66 -11.77
CA PRO A 144 -5.30 -5.92 -10.80
C PRO A 144 -4.96 -7.42 -10.76
N PRO A 145 -3.66 -7.79 -10.76
CA PRO A 145 -3.25 -9.18 -10.68
C PRO A 145 -3.88 -9.88 -9.47
N GLY A 146 -4.41 -11.08 -9.66
CA GLY A 146 -5.06 -11.85 -8.59
C GLY A 146 -6.48 -11.41 -8.22
N ALA A 147 -7.01 -10.31 -8.78
CA ALA A 147 -8.37 -9.84 -8.51
C ALA A 147 -9.45 -10.87 -8.89
N PHE A 148 -9.26 -11.62 -9.99
CA PHE A 148 -10.17 -12.69 -10.37
C PHE A 148 -10.29 -13.76 -9.28
N PHE A 149 -9.16 -14.25 -8.79
CA PHE A 149 -9.12 -15.27 -7.75
C PHE A 149 -9.76 -14.78 -6.45
N ILE A 150 -9.37 -13.58 -5.98
CA ILE A 150 -9.88 -13.04 -4.72
C ILE A 150 -11.39 -12.80 -4.80
N ARG A 151 -11.88 -12.19 -5.88
CA ARG A 151 -13.30 -11.85 -5.96
C ARG A 151 -14.18 -13.06 -6.22
N HIS A 152 -13.76 -13.92 -7.14
CA HIS A 152 -14.58 -15.06 -7.54
C HIS A 152 -14.55 -16.17 -6.49
N GLN A 153 -13.38 -16.51 -5.94
CA GLN A 153 -13.26 -17.62 -4.98
C GLN A 153 -13.46 -17.22 -3.52
N LEU A 154 -13.01 -16.03 -3.10
CA LEU A 154 -13.09 -15.61 -1.69
C LEU A 154 -14.31 -14.72 -1.40
N MET A 155 -14.81 -13.97 -2.39
CA MET A 155 -15.94 -13.05 -2.20
C MET A 155 -17.27 -13.52 -2.82
N GLY A 156 -17.24 -14.59 -3.64
CA GLY A 156 -18.44 -15.15 -4.28
C GLY A 156 -19.05 -14.25 -5.37
N ASP A 157 -18.20 -13.44 -6.00
CA ASP A 157 -18.54 -12.29 -6.86
C ASP A 157 -18.42 -12.60 -8.37
#